data_AF-A0A223VRZ0-F1
#
_entry.id   AF-A0A223VRZ0-F1
#
_cell.length_a   1.000
_cell.length_b   1.000
_cell.length_c   1.000
_cell.angle_alpha   90.00
_cell.angle_beta   90.00
_cell.angle_gamma   90.00
#
_symmetry.space_group_name_H-M   'P 1'
#
loop_
_entity.id
_entity.type
_entity.pdbx_description
1 polymer ?
#
loop_
_entity_poly.entity_id
_entity_poly.type
_entity_poly.pdbx_seq_one_letter_code
_entity_poly.pdbx_strand_id
1 'polypeptide(L)'
;MRSLENNAPLLTHIPLTAIGVGLGFAVALYTTGKGPFFLENFAFSWLPQAAVLCMALLCKASRDSLGGMATAMGLYLFLFHLWVTDSMGWLFYLFSFPGILIGALLGVVFSPARKLLKAPAAFAWVVLGIVGNLAVLAITVT
;
A
#
# COMPACT_ATOMS: atom_id res chain seq x y z
N MET A 1 -10.02 43.15 26.35
CA MET A 1 -11.11 42.66 25.48
C MET A 1 -10.60 41.48 24.67
N ARG A 2 -11.47 40.50 24.45
CA ARG A 2 -11.18 39.07 24.20
C ARG A 2 -10.24 38.76 23.03
N SER A 3 -9.35 37.81 23.31
CA SER A 3 -8.63 36.95 22.37
C SER A 3 -9.59 36.42 21.32
N LEU A 4 -9.34 36.74 20.05
CA LEU A 4 -9.96 36.04 18.92
C LEU A 4 -9.27 34.69 18.81
N GLU A 5 -9.92 33.70 19.44
CA GLU A 5 -9.64 32.28 19.27
C GLU A 5 -9.70 31.94 17.79
N ASN A 6 -8.52 31.82 17.20
CA ASN A 6 -8.30 31.44 15.82
C ASN A 6 -8.52 29.91 15.73
N ASN A 7 -9.78 29.50 15.80
CA ASN A 7 -10.19 28.12 15.57
C ASN A 7 -10.10 27.80 14.07
N ALA A 8 -8.88 27.68 13.57
CA ALA A 8 -8.63 27.03 12.28
C ALA A 8 -9.09 25.56 12.40
N PRO A 9 -9.84 25.03 11.43
CA PRO A 9 -10.42 23.71 11.54
C PRO A 9 -9.31 22.66 11.66
N LEU A 10 -9.57 21.68 12.54
CA LEU A 10 -8.76 20.54 12.97
C LEU A 10 -8.36 19.56 11.82
N LEU A 11 -8.29 20.03 10.57
CA LEU A 11 -7.99 19.26 9.36
C LEU A 11 -6.47 19.06 9.13
N THR A 12 -5.63 19.71 9.95
CA THR A 12 -4.21 19.96 9.66
C THR A 12 -3.23 18.82 9.96
N HIS A 13 -3.67 17.69 10.53
CA HIS A 13 -2.74 16.65 11.02
C HIS A 13 -3.14 15.20 10.74
N ILE A 14 -3.84 14.91 9.63
CA ILE A 14 -3.97 13.50 9.23
C ILE A 14 -2.60 13.03 8.73
N PRO A 15 -1.93 12.07 9.40
CA PRO A 15 -0.62 11.62 8.96
C PRO A 15 -0.76 10.89 7.62
N LEU A 16 0.22 11.08 6.73
CA LEU A 16 0.22 10.45 5.40
C LEU A 16 0.06 8.92 5.47
N THR A 17 0.54 8.31 6.56
CA THR A 17 0.29 6.89 6.88
C THR A 17 -1.20 6.55 6.98
N ALA A 18 -1.98 7.37 7.71
CA ALA A 18 -3.41 7.14 7.86
C ALA A 18 -4.15 7.34 6.54
N ILE A 19 -3.72 8.30 5.72
CA ILE A 19 -4.27 8.50 4.37
C ILE A 19 -3.99 7.26 3.51
N GLY A 20 -2.73 6.82 3.44
CA GLY A 20 -2.33 5.67 2.63
C GLY A 20 -3.01 4.37 3.07
N VAL A 21 -3.03 4.09 4.37
CA VAL A 21 -3.70 2.89 4.92
C VAL A 21 -5.21 2.98 4.72
N GLY A 22 -5.81 4.14 4.99
CA GLY A 22 -7.24 4.38 4.78
C GLY A 22 -7.65 4.21 3.31
N LEU A 23 -6.82 4.69 2.38
CA LEU A 23 -7.01 4.50 0.95
C LEU A 23 -6.95 3.01 0.57
N GLY A 24 -5.91 2.28 1.00
CA GLY A 24 -5.80 0.85 0.73
C GLY A 24 -6.96 0.03 1.31
N PHE A 25 -7.42 0.41 2.50
CA PHE A 25 -8.60 -0.18 3.13
C PHE A 25 -9.89 0.11 2.35
N ALA A 26 -10.11 1.37 1.95
CA ALA A 26 -11.26 1.77 1.16
C ALA A 26 -11.29 1.09 -0.21
N VAL A 27 -10.13 0.97 -0.87
CA VAL A 27 -9.99 0.21 -2.12
C VAL A 27 -10.36 -1.24 -1.89
N ALA A 28 -9.83 -1.89 -0.86
CA ALA A 28 -10.15 -3.29 -0.56
C ALA A 28 -11.66 -3.49 -0.30
N LEU A 29 -12.32 -2.59 0.42
CA LEU A 29 -13.78 -2.62 0.60
C LEU A 29 -14.52 -2.50 -0.72
N TYR A 30 -14.09 -1.58 -1.58
CA TYR A 30 -14.70 -1.36 -2.89
C TYR A 30 -14.56 -2.57 -3.81
N THR A 31 -13.35 -3.15 -3.91
CA THR A 31 -13.05 -4.24 -4.84
C THR A 31 -13.62 -5.60 -4.40
N THR A 32 -13.86 -5.78 -3.09
CA THR A 32 -14.40 -7.03 -2.52
C THR A 32 -15.86 -7.30 -2.92
N GLY A 33 -16.62 -6.26 -3.26
CA GLY A 33 -18.05 -6.38 -3.59
C GLY A 33 -18.93 -6.67 -2.37
N LYS A 34 -20.15 -7.19 -2.59
CA LYS A 34 -21.09 -7.57 -1.52
C LYS A 34 -21.50 -9.03 -1.73
N GLY A 35 -21.54 -9.83 -0.66
CA GLY A 35 -21.94 -11.23 -0.75
C GLY A 35 -21.58 -12.06 0.48
N PRO A 36 -21.92 -13.36 0.50
CA PRO A 36 -21.67 -14.25 1.63
C PRO A 36 -20.17 -14.43 1.95
N PHE A 37 -19.30 -14.30 0.95
CA PHE A 37 -17.83 -14.41 1.09
C PHE A 37 -17.13 -13.05 1.26
N PHE A 38 -17.87 -12.00 1.62
CA PHE A 38 -17.34 -10.65 1.74
C PHE A 38 -16.10 -10.56 2.65
N LEU A 39 -16.19 -11.13 3.86
CA LEU A 39 -15.10 -11.03 4.84
C LEU A 39 -13.84 -11.76 4.36
N GLU A 40 -14.00 -12.91 3.71
CA GLU A 40 -12.91 -13.71 3.19
C GLU A 40 -12.21 -12.97 2.04
N ASN A 41 -12.97 -12.46 1.07
CA ASN A 41 -12.43 -11.72 -0.06
C ASN A 41 -11.75 -10.41 0.38
N PHE A 42 -12.32 -9.73 1.39
CA PHE A 42 -11.71 -8.55 1.99
C PHE A 42 -10.37 -8.91 2.66
N ALA A 43 -10.37 -9.98 3.46
CA ALA A 43 -9.18 -10.47 4.13
C ALA A 43 -8.08 -10.85 3.12
N PHE A 44 -8.43 -11.56 2.04
CA PHE A 44 -7.50 -11.90 0.95
C PHE A 44 -6.91 -10.67 0.25
N SER A 45 -7.72 -9.62 0.08
CA SER A 45 -7.27 -8.40 -0.59
C SER A 45 -6.41 -7.50 0.31
N TRP A 46 -6.73 -7.42 1.60
CA TRP A 46 -6.14 -6.43 2.50
C TRP A 46 -5.07 -6.99 3.45
N LEU A 47 -5.24 -8.21 4.00
CA LEU A 47 -4.30 -8.78 4.97
C LEU A 47 -2.87 -8.87 4.44
N PRO A 48 -2.62 -9.25 3.18
CA PRO A 48 -1.26 -9.28 2.67
C PRO A 48 -0.59 -7.89 2.67
N GLN A 49 -1.35 -6.82 2.38
CA GLN A 49 -0.83 -5.45 2.50
C GLN A 49 -0.54 -5.07 3.95
N ALA A 50 -1.44 -5.45 4.87
CA ALA A 50 -1.24 -5.23 6.31
C ALA A 50 0.00 -5.97 6.83
N ALA A 51 0.25 -7.19 6.35
CA ALA A 51 1.44 -7.96 6.69
C ALA A 51 2.72 -7.27 6.22
N VAL A 52 2.76 -6.74 4.99
CA VAL A 52 3.89 -5.96 4.48
C VAL A 52 4.13 -4.71 5.34
N LEU A 53 3.09 -3.95 5.67
CA LEU A 53 3.22 -2.77 6.52
C LEU A 53 3.68 -3.12 7.94
N CYS A 54 3.22 -4.24 8.49
CA CYS A 54 3.66 -4.76 9.79
C CYS A 54 5.15 -5.11 9.75
N MET A 55 5.61 -5.80 8.72
CA MET A 55 7.03 -6.10 8.53
C MET A 55 7.87 -4.83 8.39
N ALA A 56 7.43 -3.86 7.58
CA ALA A 56 8.12 -2.58 7.45
C ALA A 56 8.19 -1.83 8.81
N LEU A 57 7.12 -1.86 9.59
CA LEU A 57 7.08 -1.32 10.96
C LEU A 57 8.10 -2.01 11.88
N LEU A 58 8.18 -3.34 11.87
CA LEU A 58 9.16 -4.11 12.63
C LEU A 58 10.61 -3.78 12.21
N CYS A 59 10.81 -3.47 10.94
CA CYS A 59 12.07 -2.97 10.39
C CYS A 59 12.30 -1.47 10.64
N LYS A 60 11.49 -0.82 11.49
CA LYS A 60 11.61 0.60 11.89
C LYS A 60 11.35 1.60 10.76
N ALA A 61 10.46 1.26 9.81
CA ALA A 61 10.00 2.21 8.81
C ALA A 61 9.41 3.47 9.44
N SER A 62 9.72 4.64 8.85
CA SER A 62 9.11 5.89 9.28
C SER A 62 7.63 5.96 8.91
N ARG A 63 6.84 6.75 9.64
CA ARG A 63 5.43 7.00 9.32
C ARG A 63 5.23 7.45 7.88
N ASP A 64 6.08 8.37 7.41
CA ASP A 64 6.01 8.88 6.03
C ASP A 64 6.27 7.77 5.00
N SER A 65 7.27 6.91 5.25
CA SER A 65 7.58 5.75 4.40
C SER A 65 6.41 4.78 4.33
N LEU A 66 5.80 4.46 5.48
CA LEU A 66 4.62 3.59 5.54
C LEU A 66 3.43 4.15 4.76
N GLY A 67 3.24 5.48 4.78
CA GLY A 67 2.22 6.13 3.97
C GLY A 67 2.48 5.94 2.47
N GLY A 68 3.73 6.10 2.04
CA GLY A 68 4.14 5.83 0.66
C GLY A 68 3.91 4.37 0.24
N MET A 69 4.34 3.42 1.06
CA MET A 69 4.13 1.98 0.83
C MET A 69 2.65 1.62 0.74
N ALA A 70 1.84 2.08 1.70
CA ALA A 70 0.41 1.82 1.74
C ALA A 70 -0.31 2.41 0.52
N THR A 71 0.08 3.61 0.10
CA THR A 71 -0.47 4.26 -1.10
C THR A 71 -0.13 3.45 -2.36
N ALA A 72 1.11 2.98 -2.50
CA ALA A 72 1.54 2.15 -3.62
C ALA A 72 0.74 0.85 -3.71
N MET A 73 0.59 0.13 -2.59
CA MET A 73 -0.16 -1.12 -2.53
C MET A 73 -1.66 -0.92 -2.78
N GLY A 74 -2.26 0.14 -2.23
CA GLY A 74 -3.66 0.48 -2.47
C GLY A 74 -3.93 0.82 -3.94
N LEU A 75 -3.05 1.62 -4.56
CA LEU A 75 -3.12 1.91 -5.99
C LEU A 75 -2.95 0.64 -6.83
N TYR A 76 -1.99 -0.21 -6.48
CA TYR A 76 -1.78 -1.48 -7.16
C TYR A 76 -3.01 -2.38 -7.09
N LEU A 77 -3.64 -2.54 -5.92
CA LEU A 77 -4.88 -3.31 -5.78
C LEU A 77 -6.01 -2.74 -6.66
N PHE A 78 -6.15 -1.42 -6.70
CA PHE A 78 -7.16 -0.77 -7.55
C PHE A 78 -6.92 -1.05 -9.04
N LEU A 79 -5.70 -0.85 -9.51
CA LEU A 79 -5.32 -1.12 -10.91
C LEU A 79 -5.45 -2.60 -11.25
N PHE A 80 -5.05 -3.48 -10.32
CA PHE A 80 -5.19 -4.92 -10.46
C PHE A 80 -6.65 -5.33 -10.61
N HIS A 81 -7.55 -4.77 -9.81
CA HIS A 81 -8.99 -5.03 -9.91
C HIS A 81 -9.58 -4.58 -11.25
N LEU A 82 -9.10 -3.45 -11.81
CA LEU A 82 -9.52 -2.99 -13.14
C LEU A 82 -8.98 -3.88 -14.27
N TRP A 83 -7.82 -4.50 -14.06
CA TRP A 83 -7.15 -5.33 -15.06
C TRP A 83 -7.66 -6.78 -15.07
N VAL A 84 -7.96 -7.35 -13.90
CA VAL A 84 -8.37 -8.75 -13.79
C VAL A 84 -9.76 -8.97 -14.35
N THR A 85 -9.84 -9.82 -15.37
CA THR A 85 -11.10 -10.30 -15.96
C THR A 85 -11.34 -11.79 -15.71
N ASP A 86 -10.28 -12.53 -15.38
CA ASP A 86 -10.30 -13.99 -15.27
C ASP A 86 -10.48 -14.49 -13.83
N SER A 87 -11.13 -15.63 -13.69
CA SER A 87 -11.46 -16.27 -12.40
C SER A 87 -10.24 -16.65 -11.56
N MET A 88 -9.08 -16.90 -12.18
CA MET A 88 -7.82 -17.20 -11.50
C MET A 88 -6.87 -16.01 -11.44
N GLY A 89 -7.30 -14.83 -11.90
CA GLY A 89 -6.48 -13.63 -11.97
C GLY A 89 -5.87 -13.25 -10.61
N TRP A 90 -6.60 -13.51 -9.52
CA TRP A 90 -6.16 -13.25 -8.14
C TRP A 90 -4.82 -13.88 -7.75
N LEU A 91 -4.37 -14.96 -8.43
CA LEU A 91 -3.05 -15.54 -8.20
C LEU A 91 -1.92 -14.55 -8.53
N PHE A 92 -2.08 -13.74 -9.58
CA PHE A 92 -1.10 -12.70 -9.94
C PHE A 92 -0.97 -11.66 -8.83
N TYR A 93 -2.06 -11.34 -8.14
CA TYR A 93 -2.01 -10.46 -6.98
C TYR A 93 -1.22 -11.09 -5.84
N LEU A 94 -1.52 -12.34 -5.50
CA LEU A 94 -0.83 -13.05 -4.42
C LEU A 94 0.67 -13.21 -4.70
N PHE A 95 1.03 -13.56 -5.94
CA PHE A 95 2.43 -13.70 -6.35
C PHE A 95 3.18 -12.38 -6.45
N SER A 96 2.50 -11.23 -6.38
CA SER A 96 3.16 -9.92 -6.35
C SER A 96 3.70 -9.54 -4.97
N PHE A 97 3.25 -10.21 -3.90
CA PHE A 97 3.65 -9.88 -2.53
C PHE A 97 5.12 -10.08 -2.19
N PRO A 98 5.83 -11.10 -2.70
CA PRO A 98 7.29 -11.19 -2.54
C PRO A 98 7.99 -9.93 -3.07
N GLY A 99 7.64 -9.48 -4.27
CA GLY A 99 8.15 -8.23 -4.85
C GLY A 99 7.81 -7.00 -4.03
N ILE A 100 6.55 -6.86 -3.62
CA ILE A 100 6.08 -5.78 -2.75
C ILE A 100 6.87 -5.74 -1.44
N LEU A 101 7.07 -6.89 -0.80
CA LEU A 101 7.79 -7.00 0.47
C LEU A 101 9.26 -6.61 0.29
N ILE A 102 9.93 -7.13 -0.73
CA ILE A 102 11.32 -6.77 -1.04
C ILE A 102 11.42 -5.26 -1.30
N GLY A 103 10.53 -4.70 -2.12
CA GLY A 103 10.46 -3.26 -2.37
C GLY A 103 10.26 -2.45 -1.10
N ALA A 104 9.34 -2.88 -0.22
CA ALA A 104 9.12 -2.22 1.06
C ALA A 104 10.37 -2.25 1.94
N LEU A 105 11.04 -3.41 2.07
CA LEU A 105 12.26 -3.54 2.86
C LEU A 105 13.41 -2.70 2.30
N LEU A 106 13.58 -2.66 0.97
CA LEU A 106 14.54 -1.77 0.31
C LEU A 106 14.20 -0.30 0.58
N GLY A 107 12.92 0.07 0.56
CA GLY A 107 12.45 1.41 0.93
C GLY A 107 12.73 1.80 2.38
N VAL A 108 12.81 0.83 3.29
CA VAL A 108 13.27 1.06 4.67
C VAL A 108 14.78 1.26 4.72
N VAL A 109 15.55 0.34 4.12
CA VAL A 109 17.02 0.34 4.14
C VAL A 109 17.59 1.58 3.45
N PHE A 110 17.06 1.92 2.27
CA PHE A 110 17.49 3.04 1.45
C PHE A 110 16.62 4.28 1.66
N SER A 111 16.01 4.43 2.85
CA SER A 111 15.19 5.58 3.17
C SER A 111 16.02 6.87 3.12
N PRO A 112 15.59 7.90 2.38
CA PRO A 112 16.32 9.16 2.30
C PRO A 112 16.32 9.90 3.65
N ALA A 113 17.38 10.66 3.91
CA ALA A 113 17.49 11.50 5.11
C ALA A 113 16.44 12.63 5.11
N ARG A 114 16.14 13.21 3.94
CA ARG A 114 15.16 14.29 3.77
C ARG A 114 13.74 13.76 3.98
N LYS A 115 13.03 14.30 4.97
CA LYS A 115 11.67 13.87 5.34
C LYS A 115 10.68 13.90 4.17
N LEU A 116 10.69 14.96 3.36
CA LEU A 116 9.78 15.11 2.21
C LEU A 116 9.95 14.00 1.15
N LEU A 117 11.11 13.35 1.09
CA LEU A 117 11.39 12.31 0.10
C LEU A 117 11.08 10.90 0.62
N LYS A 118 10.80 10.72 1.92
CA LYS A 118 10.62 9.38 2.50
C LYS A 118 9.42 8.64 1.94
N ALA A 119 8.29 9.32 1.82
CA ALA A 119 7.08 8.75 1.24
C ALA A 119 7.22 8.43 -0.27
N PRO A 120 7.63 9.37 -1.15
CA PRO A 120 7.77 9.07 -2.57
C PRO A 120 8.87 8.04 -2.85
N ALA A 121 9.97 8.03 -2.10
CA ALA A 121 11.00 6.99 -2.24
C ALA A 121 10.46 5.61 -1.86
N ALA A 122 9.76 5.50 -0.72
CA ALA A 122 9.16 4.24 -0.29
C ALA A 122 8.09 3.75 -1.28
N PHE A 123 7.27 4.65 -1.81
CA PHE A 123 6.31 4.37 -2.89
C PHE A 123 7.04 3.79 -4.11
N ALA A 124 8.09 4.48 -4.59
CA ALA A 124 8.84 4.08 -5.77
C ALA A 124 9.48 2.69 -5.60
N TRP A 125 10.06 2.40 -4.43
CA TRP A 125 10.63 1.09 -4.16
C TRP A 125 9.60 -0.04 -4.15
N VAL A 126 8.40 0.19 -3.61
CA VAL A 126 7.31 -0.79 -3.68
C VAL A 126 6.87 -1.01 -5.13
N VAL A 127 6.72 0.05 -5.92
CA VAL A 127 6.38 -0.05 -7.35
C VAL A 127 7.45 -0.82 -8.12
N LEU A 128 8.74 -0.55 -7.89
CA LEU A 128 9.83 -1.28 -8.50
C LEU A 128 9.81 -2.76 -8.11
N GLY A 129 9.52 -3.08 -6.84
CA GLY A 129 9.34 -4.45 -6.37
C GLY A 129 8.20 -5.18 -7.08
N ILE A 130 7.04 -4.53 -7.22
CA ILE A 130 5.89 -5.07 -7.98
C ILE A 130 6.28 -5.35 -9.43
N VAL A 131 6.80 -4.34 -10.13
CA VAL A 131 7.13 -4.44 -11.56
C VAL A 131 8.21 -5.48 -11.80
N GLY A 132 9.27 -5.48 -11.00
CA GLY A 132 10.36 -6.45 -11.11
C GLY A 132 9.87 -7.88 -10.90
N ASN A 133 9.02 -8.11 -9.89
CA ASN A 133 8.46 -9.41 -9.63
C ASN A 133 7.51 -9.88 -10.74
N LEU A 134 6.64 -9.01 -11.23
CA LEU A 134 5.75 -9.32 -12.35
C LEU A 134 6.53 -9.63 -13.64
N ALA A 135 7.64 -8.93 -13.89
CA ALA A 135 8.51 -9.20 -15.02
C ALA A 135 9.14 -10.60 -14.92
N VAL A 136 9.65 -10.98 -13.72
CA VAL A 136 10.16 -12.33 -13.48
C VAL A 136 9.07 -13.37 -13.69
N LEU A 137 7.88 -13.16 -13.10
CA LEU A 137 6.75 -14.08 -13.25
C LEU A 137 6.38 -14.27 -14.72
N ALA A 138 6.26 -13.18 -15.48
CA ALA A 138 5.96 -13.22 -16.90
C ALA A 138 7.00 -14.03 -17.68
N ILE A 139 8.29 -13.81 -17.44
CA ILE A 139 9.38 -14.54 -18.10
C ILE A 139 9.37 -16.03 -17.73
N THR A 140 9.03 -16.37 -16.49
CA THR A 140 9.04 -17.78 -16.03
C THR A 140 7.85 -18.61 -16.52
N VAL A 141 6.76 -17.96 -16.93
CA VAL A 141 5.51 -18.62 -17.33
C VAL A 141 5.35 -18.68 -18.86
N THR A 142 6.15 -17.91 -19.61
CA THR A 142 6.30 -17.99 -21.08
C THR A 142 7.32 -19.03 -21.50
#